data_AF-E2BTE6-F1
#
_entry.id   AF-E2BTE6-F1
#
_cell.length_a   1.000
_cell.length_b   1.000
_cell.length_c   1.000
_cell.angle_alpha   90.00
_cell.angle_beta   90.00
_cell.angle_gamma   90.00
#
_symmetry.space_group_name_H-M   'P 1'
#
loop_
_entity.id
_entity.type
_entity.pdbx_description
1 polymer ?
#
loop_
_entity_poly.entity_id
_entity_poly.type
_entity_poly.pdbx_seq_one_letter_code
_entity_poly.pdbx_strand_id
1 'polypeptide(L)' 'GINSLDAACHEHDIVYSRSNNLTGRHAADEILAVKVRKRITSKESTLGEKAAAAVVWAAMK' A
#
# COMPACT_ATOMS: atom_id res chain seq x y z
N GLY A 1 -6.67 10.57 4.73
CA GLY A 1 -6.85 9.18 5.13
C GLY A 1 -7.60 8.99 6.40
N ILE A 2 -8.54 8.04 6.36
CA ILE A 2 -9.37 7.62 7.50
C ILE A 2 -8.67 6.51 8.31
N ASN A 3 -7.80 5.73 7.66
CA ASN A 3 -7.05 4.63 8.28
C ASN A 3 -5.60 4.59 7.77
N SER A 4 -4.81 3.66 8.31
CA SER A 4 -3.39 3.59 8.00
C SER A 4 -3.09 3.02 6.61
N LEU A 5 -3.99 2.21 6.05
CA LEU A 5 -3.89 1.77 4.65
C LEU A 5 -3.99 2.95 3.68
N ASP A 6 -4.93 3.87 3.90
CA ASP A 6 -5.11 5.06 3.08
C ASP A 6 -3.85 5.94 3.07
N ALA A 7 -3.25 6.15 4.24
CA ALA A 7 -1.98 6.89 4.35
C ALA A 7 -0.85 6.22 3.55
N ALA A 8 -0.79 4.88 3.53
CA ALA A 8 0.19 4.14 2.76
C ALA A 8 -0.04 4.27 1.24
N CYS A 9 -1.30 4.17 0.79
CA CYS A 9 -1.67 4.38 -0.61
C CYS A 9 -1.35 5.81 -1.07
N HIS A 10 -1.66 6.82 -0.25
CA HIS A 10 -1.35 8.21 -0.59
C HIS A 10 0.16 8.48 -0.71
N GLU A 11 0.97 7.92 0.20
CA GLU A 11 2.43 8.02 0.11
C GLU A 11 2.97 7.33 -1.15
N HIS A 12 2.43 6.15 -1.48
CA HIS A 12 2.76 5.43 -2.71
C HIS A 12 2.44 6.26 -3.94
N ASP A 13 1.23 6.81 -4.07
CA ASP A 13 0.81 7.64 -5.20
C ASP A 13 1.76 8.83 -5.41
N ILE A 14 2.18 9.49 -4.32
CA ILE A 14 3.16 10.59 -4.39
C ILE A 14 4.49 10.11 -4.96
N VAL A 15 5.06 9.03 -4.42
CA VAL A 15 6.38 8.52 -4.85
C VAL A 15 6.30 7.99 -6.28
N TYR A 16 5.23 7.27 -6.60
CA TYR A 16 4.99 6.69 -7.93
C TYR A 16 4.85 7.79 -8.99
N SER A 17 4.08 8.84 -8.69
CA SER A 17 3.90 9.99 -9.60
C SER A 17 5.19 10.80 -9.77
N ARG A 18 6.05 10.88 -8.75
CA ARG A 18 7.35 11.58 -8.84
C ARG A 18 8.43 10.76 -9.53
N SER A 19 8.24 9.45 -9.64
CA SER A 19 9.22 8.54 -10.24
C SER A 19 9.07 8.49 -11.76
N ASN A 20 10.09 8.98 -12.47
CA ASN A 20 10.16 8.97 -13.93
C ASN A 20 10.83 7.71 -14.51
N ASN A 21 11.28 6.79 -13.66
CA ASN A 21 11.90 5.54 -14.06
C ASN A 21 11.18 4.33 -13.44
N LEU A 22 11.31 3.18 -14.12
CA LEU A 22 10.66 1.94 -13.70
C LEU A 22 11.17 1.46 -12.34
N THR A 23 12.47 1.63 -12.08
CA THR A 23 13.11 1.23 -10.81
C THR A 23 12.51 1.94 -9.60
N GLY A 24 12.28 3.25 -9.70
CA GLY A 24 11.69 4.05 -8.61
C GLY A 24 10.23 3.68 -8.36
N ARG A 25 9.48 3.37 -9.42
CA ARG A 25 8.11 2.86 -9.30
C ARG A 25 8.06 1.48 -8.64
N HIS A 26 8.95 0.58 -9.02
CA HIS A 26 9.04 -0.74 -8.40
C HIS A 26 9.44 -0.67 -6.91
N ALA A 27 10.33 0.23 -6.55
CA ALA A 27 10.66 0.49 -5.15
C ALA A 27 9.45 1.01 -4.37
N ALA A 28 8.63 1.88 -4.98
CA ALA A 28 7.38 2.34 -4.37
C ALA A 28 6.40 1.18 -4.16
N ASP A 29 6.22 0.32 -5.17
CA ASP A 29 5.34 -0.86 -5.10
C ASP A 29 5.80 -1.83 -3.99
N GLU A 30 7.11 -2.09 -3.87
CA GLU A 30 7.66 -2.96 -2.82
C GLU A 30 7.39 -2.40 -1.41
N ILE A 31 7.60 -1.08 -1.23
CA ILE A 31 7.32 -0.40 0.04
C ILE A 31 5.82 -0.48 0.37
N LEU A 32 4.95 -0.23 -0.61
CA LEU A 32 3.50 -0.33 -0.42
C LEU A 32 3.10 -1.77 -0.08
N ALA A 33 3.63 -2.76 -0.78
CA ALA A 33 3.41 -4.18 -0.50
C ALA A 33 3.72 -4.51 0.97
N VAL A 34 4.90 -4.15 1.47
CA VAL A 34 5.28 -4.41 2.87
C VAL A 34 4.29 -3.76 3.85
N LYS A 35 3.87 -2.52 3.60
CA LYS A 35 2.89 -1.81 4.44
C LYS A 35 1.51 -2.47 4.41
N VAL A 36 1.03 -2.82 3.22
CA VAL A 36 -0.26 -3.48 3.00
C VAL A 36 -0.29 -4.85 3.67
N ARG A 37 0.76 -5.66 3.54
CA ARG A 37 0.86 -6.98 4.19
C ARG A 37 0.79 -6.89 5.71
N LYS A 38 1.46 -5.90 6.30
CA LYS A 38 1.36 -5.62 7.74
C LYS A 38 -0.09 -5.28 8.15
N ARG A 39 -0.84 -4.59 7.30
CA ARG A 39 -2.26 -4.26 7.59
C ARG A 39 -3.17 -5.47 7.54
N ILE A 40 -2.95 -6.39 6.61
CA ILE A 40 -3.71 -7.65 6.52
C ILE A 40 -3.59 -8.47 7.81
N THR A 41 -2.37 -8.57 8.37
CA THR A 41 -2.10 -9.38 9.57
C THR A 41 -2.25 -8.64 10.89
N SER A 42 -2.35 -7.31 10.88
CA SER A 42 -2.45 -6.48 12.10
C SER A 42 -3.74 -6.76 12.88
N LYS A 43 -3.66 -6.77 14.21
CA LYS A 43 -4.84 -6.86 15.08
C LYS A 43 -5.62 -5.54 15.17
N GLU A 44 -4.93 -4.42 14.98
CA GLU A 44 -5.48 -3.07 15.07
C GLU A 44 -6.23 -2.64 13.80
N SER A 45 -6.06 -3.37 12.69
CA SER A 45 -6.80 -3.11 11.45
C SER A 45 -8.23 -3.65 11.55
N THR A 46 -9.20 -2.86 11.13
CA THR A 46 -10.59 -3.34 11.00
C THR A 46 -10.70 -4.42 9.92
N LEU A 47 -11.78 -5.21 9.95
CA LEU A 47 -12.05 -6.20 8.90
C LEU A 47 -12.14 -5.57 7.51
N GLY A 48 -12.74 -4.37 7.41
CA GLY A 48 -12.83 -3.62 6.16
C GLY A 48 -11.46 -3.16 5.66
N GLU A 49 -10.60 -2.67 6.56
CA GLU A 49 -9.23 -2.27 6.20
C GLU A 49 -8.38 -3.47 5.76
N LYS A 50 -8.53 -4.63 6.42
CA LYS A 50 -7.86 -5.87 6.00
C LYS A 50 -8.32 -6.34 4.62
N ALA A 51 -9.62 -6.29 4.34
CA ALA A 51 -10.16 -6.66 3.04
C ALA A 51 -9.64 -5.72 1.94
N ALA A 52 -9.68 -4.40 2.18
CA ALA A 52 -9.13 -3.41 1.27
C ALA A 52 -7.61 -3.63 1.04
N ALA A 53 -6.85 -3.89 2.10
CA ALA A 53 -5.43 -4.19 2.00
C ALA A 53 -5.18 -5.46 1.16
N ALA A 54 -5.98 -6.51 1.30
CA ALA A 54 -5.86 -7.71 0.48
C ALA A 54 -6.12 -7.42 -1.02
N VAL A 55 -7.09 -6.58 -1.35
CA VAL A 55 -7.36 -6.15 -2.73
C VAL A 55 -6.18 -5.37 -3.30
N VAL A 56 -5.64 -4.40 -2.54
CA VAL A 56 -4.45 -3.62 -2.96
C VAL A 56 -3.25 -4.54 -3.18
N TRP A 57 -3.02 -5.50 -2.26
CA TRP A 57 -1.94 -6.50 -2.40
C TRP A 57 -2.11 -7.35 -3.67
N ALA A 58 -3.33 -7.75 -4.00
CA ALA A 58 -3.61 -8.53 -5.20
C ALA A 58 -3.40 -7.72 -6.49
N ALA A 59 -3.71 -6.41 -6.47
CA ALA A 59 -3.56 -5.53 -7.62
C ALA A 59 -2.09 -5.18 -7.93
N MET A 60 -1.19 -5.28 -6.95
CA MET A 60 0.25 -5.06 -7.14
C MET A 60 0.99 -6.28 -7.74
N LYS A 61 0.31 -7.43 -7.86
CA LYS A 61 0.89 -8.68 -8.37
C LYS A 61 0.67 -8.84 -9.87
#